data_AF-A0A5M8FBW7-F1
#
_entry.id   AF-A0A5M8FBW7-F1
#
_cell.length_a   1.000
_cell.length_b   1.000
_cell.length_c   1.000
_cell.angle_alpha   90.00
_cell.angle_beta   90.00
_cell.angle_gamma   90.00
#
_symmetry.space_group_name_H-M   'P 1'
#
loop_
_entity.id
_entity.type
_entity.pdbx_description
1 polymer ?
#
loop_
_entity_poly.entity_id
_entity_poly.type
_entity_poly.pdbx_seq_one_letter_code
_entity_poly.pdbx_strand_id
1 'polypeptide(L)'
;MPVASMGSRTSLLLSPWPLSILTCAAPYAPRVGQPLAGDLLQRRIHRVLAIARAFDYSALVLGAWGCGAFANDPERTARDFHAALLQLAGGFSQVVFAIADWSVQRAFLTPFTAELSDGTIQS
;
A
#
# COMPACT_ATOMS: atom_id res chain seq x y z
N MET A 1 15.49 0.92 9.14
CA MET A 1 16.25 -0.10 8.38
C MET A 1 16.88 0.57 7.16
N PRO A 2 18.19 0.43 6.93
CA PRO A 2 18.84 0.99 5.74
C PRO A 2 18.61 0.12 4.50
N VAL A 3 18.28 0.74 3.37
CA VAL A 3 18.33 0.11 2.04
C VAL A 3 19.74 0.31 1.48
N ALA A 4 20.43 -0.78 1.15
CA ALA A 4 21.84 -0.76 0.73
C ALA A 4 22.06 -1.15 -0.74
N SER A 5 21.01 -1.45 -1.50
CA SER A 5 21.10 -1.88 -2.90
C SER A 5 19.95 -1.30 -3.72
N MET A 6 20.18 -1.05 -5.01
CA MET A 6 19.16 -0.61 -5.96
C MET A 6 19.13 -1.55 -7.17
N GLY A 7 17.94 -2.00 -7.57
CA GLY A 7 17.77 -2.88 -8.74
C GLY A 7 18.19 -4.33 -8.48
N SER A 8 19.23 -4.80 -9.18
CA SER A 8 19.73 -6.17 -9.03
C SER A 8 20.39 -6.37 -7.66
N ARG A 9 20.48 -7.62 -7.20
CA ARG A 9 21.02 -7.96 -5.87
C ARG A 9 22.53 -7.68 -5.71
N THR A 10 23.22 -7.24 -6.76
CA THR A 10 24.68 -7.09 -6.77
C THR A 10 25.17 -5.64 -6.82
N SER A 11 24.30 -4.66 -7.13
CA SER A 11 24.65 -3.24 -7.11
C SER A 11 24.39 -2.61 -5.74
N LEU A 12 25.45 -2.50 -4.93
CA LEU A 12 25.42 -1.81 -3.64
C LEU A 12 25.44 -0.29 -3.82
N LEU A 13 24.71 0.41 -2.96
CA LEU A 13 24.74 1.87 -2.88
C LEU A 13 26.00 2.33 -2.15
N LEU A 14 26.58 3.44 -2.62
CA LEU A 14 27.71 4.09 -1.95
C LEU A 14 27.36 4.58 -0.53
N SER A 15 26.09 4.92 -0.30
CA SER A 15 25.55 5.25 1.02
C SER A 15 24.15 4.65 1.16
N PRO A 16 23.87 3.88 2.23
CA PRO A 16 22.54 3.31 2.44
C PRO A 16 21.49 4.39 2.72
N TRP A 17 20.28 4.18 2.20
CA TRP A 17 19.15 5.08 2.47
C TRP A 17 18.36 4.63 3.70
N PRO A 18 18.25 5.47 4.75
CA PRO A 18 17.47 5.13 5.93
C PRO A 18 15.98 5.22 5.60
N LEU A 19 15.23 4.16 5.92
CA LEU A 19 13.76 4.19 5.91
C LEU A 19 13.18 3.43 7.11
N SER A 20 11.90 3.69 7.39
CA SER A 20 11.13 2.92 8.36
C SER A 20 10.20 1.95 7.64
N ILE A 21 9.99 0.77 8.23
CA ILE A 21 9.12 -0.26 7.66
C ILE A 21 8.02 -0.56 8.66
N LEU A 22 6.77 -0.47 8.20
CA LEU A 22 5.62 -0.97 8.93
C LEU A 22 5.22 -2.32 8.35
N THR A 23 5.37 -3.39 9.13
CA THR A 23 5.04 -4.75 8.72
C THR A 23 3.66 -5.15 9.20
N CYS A 24 2.80 -5.57 8.27
CA CYS A 24 1.50 -6.15 8.57
C CYS A 24 1.16 -7.18 7.50
N ALA A 25 0.79 -8.40 7.88
CA ALA A 25 0.30 -9.38 6.91
C ALA A 25 -1.06 -8.94 6.37
N ALA A 26 -1.35 -9.13 5.08
CA ALA A 26 -2.72 -9.08 4.58
C ALA A 26 -3.46 -10.40 4.93
N PRO A 27 -4.80 -10.41 4.97
CA PRO A 27 -5.57 -11.64 5.13
C PRO A 27 -5.38 -12.57 3.93
N TYR A 28 -5.28 -13.87 4.18
CA TYR A 28 -5.17 -14.87 3.13
C TYR A 28 -6.57 -15.30 2.65
N ALA A 29 -7.08 -14.62 1.61
CA ALA A 29 -8.45 -14.80 1.11
C ALA A 29 -8.79 -16.25 0.73
N PRO A 30 -7.89 -17.08 0.15
CA PRO A 30 -8.23 -18.46 -0.20
C PRO A 30 -8.61 -19.34 1.00
N ARG A 31 -8.15 -18.99 2.21
CA ARG A 31 -8.52 -19.72 3.44
C ARG A 31 -9.70 -19.10 4.17
N VAL A 32 -9.74 -17.77 4.28
CA VAL A 32 -10.76 -17.08 5.10
C VAL A 32 -12.03 -16.74 4.32
N GLY A 33 -11.96 -16.73 2.98
CA GLY A 33 -13.06 -16.39 2.09
C GLY A 33 -13.37 -14.90 2.03
N GLN A 34 -14.17 -14.52 1.03
CA GLN A 34 -14.79 -13.20 0.91
C GLN A 34 -16.25 -13.25 1.39
N PRO A 35 -16.79 -12.18 2.02
CA PRO A 35 -16.20 -10.83 2.13
C PRO A 35 -15.25 -10.62 3.33
N LEU A 36 -15.09 -11.64 4.20
CA LEU A 36 -14.36 -11.51 5.46
C LEU A 36 -12.88 -11.10 5.28
N ALA A 37 -12.20 -11.60 4.25
CA ALA A 37 -10.83 -11.19 3.94
C ALA A 37 -10.74 -9.67 3.70
N GLY A 38 -11.63 -9.12 2.88
CA GLY A 38 -11.69 -7.69 2.64
C GLY A 38 -12.04 -6.89 3.91
N ASP A 39 -12.98 -7.35 4.74
CA ASP A 39 -13.33 -6.64 6.00
C ASP A 39 -12.14 -6.59 6.97
N LEU A 40 -11.38 -7.69 7.04
CA LEU A 40 -10.15 -7.75 7.82
C LEU A 40 -9.06 -6.84 7.25
N LEU A 41 -8.93 -6.79 5.92
CA LEU A 41 -7.94 -5.96 5.25
C LEU A 41 -8.24 -4.47 5.46
N GLN A 42 -9.48 -4.05 5.30
CA GLN A 42 -9.94 -2.69 5.58
C GLN A 42 -9.55 -2.26 7.01
N ARG A 43 -9.83 -3.08 8.03
CA ARG A 43 -9.43 -2.79 9.42
C ARG A 43 -7.92 -2.69 9.59
N ARG A 44 -7.15 -3.49 8.86
CA ARG A 44 -5.68 -3.43 8.90
C ARG A 44 -5.16 -2.17 8.23
N ILE A 45 -5.73 -1.74 7.10
CA ILE A 45 -5.41 -0.47 6.44
C ILE A 45 -5.54 0.70 7.42
N HIS A 46 -6.69 0.81 8.10
CA HIS A 46 -6.91 1.89 9.08
C HIS A 46 -5.84 1.88 10.19
N ARG A 47 -5.50 0.72 10.74
CA ARG A 47 -4.48 0.61 11.79
C ARG A 47 -3.09 0.99 11.30
N VAL A 48 -2.71 0.54 10.10
CA VAL A 48 -1.41 0.86 9.48
C VAL A 48 -1.27 2.37 9.32
N LEU A 49 -2.29 3.03 8.77
CA LEU A 49 -2.27 4.49 8.57
C LEU A 49 -2.31 5.25 9.91
N ALA A 50 -3.09 4.79 10.88
CA ALA A 50 -3.12 5.39 12.22
C ALA A 50 -1.78 5.29 12.94
N ILE A 51 -1.08 4.15 12.85
CA ILE A 51 0.28 3.99 13.36
C ILE A 51 1.21 4.96 12.63
N ALA A 52 1.14 5.03 11.29
CA ALA A 52 2.00 5.93 10.54
C ALA A 52 1.82 7.40 10.97
N ARG A 53 0.58 7.83 11.23
CA ARG A 53 0.28 9.16 11.78
C ARG A 53 0.80 9.35 13.20
N ALA A 54 0.61 8.37 14.08
CA ALA A 54 1.03 8.46 15.48
C ALA A 54 2.54 8.56 15.67
N PHE A 55 3.32 8.09 14.69
CA PHE A 55 4.78 8.20 14.64
C PHE A 55 5.27 9.36 13.76
N ASP A 56 4.38 10.28 13.38
CA ASP A 56 4.68 11.49 12.60
C ASP A 56 5.38 11.24 11.25
N TYR A 57 5.09 10.11 10.60
CA TYR A 57 5.51 9.91 9.22
C TYR A 57 4.69 10.83 8.31
N SER A 58 5.39 11.61 7.48
CA SER A 58 4.78 12.54 6.51
C SER A 58 4.65 11.93 5.11
N ALA A 59 5.51 10.97 4.75
CA ALA A 59 5.52 10.33 3.45
C ALA A 59 5.35 8.81 3.55
N LEU A 60 4.50 8.24 2.68
CA LEU A 60 4.22 6.81 2.64
C LEU A 60 4.46 6.22 1.25
N VAL A 61 5.01 5.01 1.23
CA VAL A 61 5.04 4.14 0.05
C VAL A 61 4.20 2.91 0.36
N LEU A 62 3.09 2.77 -0.36
CA LEU A 62 2.10 1.70 -0.27
C LEU A 62 2.09 0.89 -1.57
N GLY A 63 1.18 -0.08 -1.69
CA GLY A 63 1.01 -0.86 -2.91
C GLY A 63 -0.26 -1.72 -2.88
N ALA A 64 -0.40 -2.62 -3.85
CA ALA A 64 -1.53 -3.54 -3.99
C ALA A 64 -1.49 -4.65 -2.91
N TRP A 65 -1.66 -4.25 -1.66
CA TRP A 65 -1.43 -5.07 -0.48
C TRP A 65 -2.35 -6.30 -0.46
N GLY A 66 -1.77 -7.48 -0.59
CA GLY A 66 -2.51 -8.74 -0.55
C GLY A 66 -3.30 -9.09 -1.82
N CYS A 67 -3.17 -8.32 -2.90
CA CYS A 67 -3.91 -8.56 -4.16
C CYS A 67 -3.32 -9.69 -5.01
N GLY A 68 -2.04 -10.03 -4.82
CA GLY A 68 -1.36 -11.13 -5.51
C GLY A 68 -1.68 -12.50 -4.89
N ALA A 69 -0.66 -13.19 -4.36
CA ALA A 69 -0.79 -14.54 -3.81
C ALA A 69 -1.83 -14.69 -2.67
N PHE A 70 -2.25 -13.59 -2.04
CA PHE A 70 -3.26 -13.60 -0.98
C PHE A 70 -4.68 -13.36 -1.50
N ALA A 71 -4.86 -13.15 -2.81
CA ALA A 71 -6.12 -13.08 -3.54
C ALA A 71 -7.17 -12.12 -2.94
N ASN A 72 -6.74 -11.00 -2.35
CA ASN A 72 -7.64 -9.91 -2.00
C ASN A 72 -8.04 -9.16 -3.28
N ASP A 73 -9.27 -8.65 -3.32
CA ASP A 73 -9.79 -7.91 -4.47
C ASP A 73 -9.09 -6.54 -4.60
N PRO A 74 -8.39 -6.26 -5.71
CA PRO A 74 -7.70 -4.98 -5.91
C PRO A 74 -8.65 -3.79 -5.99
N GLU A 75 -9.86 -3.93 -6.52
CA GLU A 75 -10.83 -2.83 -6.62
C GLU A 75 -11.34 -2.42 -5.23
N ARG A 76 -11.73 -3.41 -4.42
CA ARG A 76 -12.08 -3.15 -3.02
C ARG A 76 -10.89 -2.60 -2.24
N THR A 77 -9.69 -3.15 -2.41
CA THR A 77 -8.51 -2.69 -1.66
C THR A 77 -8.15 -1.25 -1.99
N ALA A 78 -8.23 -0.84 -3.26
CA ALA A 78 -8.02 0.55 -3.68
C ALA A 78 -9.04 1.50 -3.02
N ARG A 79 -10.34 1.14 -3.05
CA ARG A 79 -11.41 1.91 -2.37
C ARG A 79 -11.20 2.03 -0.87
N ASP A 80 -10.81 0.94 -0.21
CA ASP A 80 -10.56 0.93 1.24
C ASP A 80 -9.38 1.85 1.62
N PHE A 81 -8.32 1.88 0.79
CA PHE A 81 -7.22 2.83 0.97
C PHE A 81 -7.67 4.28 0.72
N HIS A 82 -8.40 4.53 -0.37
CA HIS A 82 -8.88 5.87 -0.70
C HIS A 82 -9.75 6.44 0.42
N ALA A 83 -10.75 5.68 0.89
CA ALA A 83 -11.63 6.09 1.98
C ALA A 83 -10.86 6.37 3.28
N ALA A 84 -9.89 5.52 3.64
CA ALA A 84 -9.10 5.70 4.86
C ALA A 84 -8.15 6.92 4.76
N LEU A 85 -7.60 7.21 3.58
CA LEU A 85 -6.76 8.38 3.35
C LEU A 85 -7.58 9.69 3.39
N LEU A 86 -8.80 9.69 2.88
CA LEU A 86 -9.72 10.84 2.99
C LEU A 86 -10.07 11.17 4.46
N GLN A 87 -10.25 10.16 5.31
CA GLN A 87 -10.46 10.37 6.75
C GLN A 87 -9.25 10.98 7.46
N LEU A 88 -8.07 10.83 6.87
CA LEU A 88 -6.80 11.38 7.34
C LEU A 88 -6.34 12.55 6.47
N ALA A 89 -7.25 13.28 5.83
CA ALA A 89 -6.92 14.41 4.97
C ALA A 89 -5.94 15.38 5.67
N GLY A 90 -4.83 15.70 5.00
CA GLY A 90 -3.73 16.51 5.55
C GLY A 90 -2.80 15.77 6.52
N GLY A 91 -2.98 14.47 6.72
CA GLY A 91 -2.15 13.65 7.62
C GLY A 91 -0.81 13.22 7.03
N PHE A 92 -0.69 13.23 5.70
CA PHE A 92 0.53 12.87 4.97
C PHE A 92 0.74 13.88 3.85
N SER A 93 1.97 14.37 3.68
CA SER A 93 2.35 15.25 2.58
C SER A 93 2.53 14.51 1.26
N GLN A 94 2.79 13.19 1.32
CA GLN A 94 2.96 12.37 0.13
C GLN A 94 2.56 10.93 0.38
N VAL A 95 1.75 10.36 -0.51
CA VAL A 95 1.46 8.93 -0.52
C VAL A 95 1.65 8.41 -1.94
N VAL A 96 2.52 7.41 -2.09
CA VAL A 96 2.83 6.78 -3.37
C VAL A 96 2.37 5.32 -3.33
N PHE A 97 1.61 4.88 -4.33
CA PHE A 97 1.28 3.47 -4.53
C PHE A 97 2.25 2.85 -5.54
N ALA A 98 3.32 2.22 -5.04
CA ALA A 98 4.35 1.56 -5.85
C ALA A 98 3.91 0.14 -6.24
N ILE A 99 3.09 0.03 -7.28
CA ILE A 99 2.50 -1.24 -7.73
C ILE A 99 3.30 -1.80 -8.90
N ALA A 100 4.10 -2.84 -8.62
CA ALA A 100 4.77 -3.61 -9.66
C ALA A 100 3.79 -4.62 -10.27
N ASP A 101 3.31 -4.32 -11.47
CA ASP A 101 2.34 -5.13 -12.20
C ASP A 101 2.83 -5.44 -13.61
N TRP A 102 3.24 -6.69 -13.80
CA TRP A 102 3.77 -7.22 -15.06
C TRP A 102 2.70 -8.01 -15.83
N SER A 103 1.46 -8.05 -15.34
CA SER A 103 0.36 -8.70 -16.05
C SER A 103 -0.01 -7.89 -17.29
N VAL A 104 -0.39 -8.58 -18.38
CA VAL A 104 -0.80 -7.92 -19.63
C VAL A 104 -1.98 -6.97 -19.38
N GLN A 105 -2.90 -7.39 -18.52
CA GLN A 105 -4.12 -6.66 -18.17
C GLN A 105 -3.89 -5.54 -17.14
N ARG A 106 -2.70 -5.47 -16.53
CA ARG A 106 -2.42 -4.58 -15.39
C ARG A 106 -3.49 -4.71 -14.29
N ALA A 107 -3.74 -5.96 -13.87
CA ALA A 107 -4.83 -6.36 -12.99
C ALA A 107 -4.80 -5.70 -11.61
N PHE A 108 -3.64 -5.22 -11.14
CA PHE A 108 -3.48 -4.53 -9.86
C PHE A 108 -3.29 -3.04 -10.03
N LEU A 109 -2.56 -2.60 -11.06
CA LEU A 109 -2.30 -1.18 -11.27
C LEU A 109 -3.58 -0.44 -11.71
N THR A 110 -4.36 -1.04 -12.63
CA THR A 110 -5.54 -0.38 -13.22
C THR A 110 -6.59 0.01 -12.16
N PRO A 111 -7.00 -0.86 -11.22
CA PRO A 111 -7.97 -0.49 -10.17
C PRO A 111 -7.49 0.66 -9.27
N PHE A 112 -6.20 0.65 -8.90
CA PHE A 112 -5.63 1.70 -8.06
C PHE A 112 -5.51 3.02 -8.81
N THR A 113 -5.12 3.01 -10.08
CA THR A 113 -5.14 4.22 -10.90
C THR A 113 -6.57 4.74 -11.05
N ALA A 114 -7.54 3.90 -11.41
CA ALA A 114 -8.93 4.32 -11.58
C ALA A 114 -9.50 4.99 -10.32
N GLU A 115 -9.22 4.44 -9.14
CA GLU A 115 -9.75 4.96 -7.86
C GLU A 115 -9.00 6.20 -7.35
N LEU A 116 -7.68 6.28 -7.54
CA LEU A 116 -6.81 7.29 -6.89
C LEU A 116 -6.38 8.42 -7.83
N SER A 117 -6.83 8.43 -9.10
CA SER A 117 -6.53 9.50 -10.06
C SER A 117 -7.26 10.81 -9.77
N ASP A 118 -8.35 10.78 -8.98
CA ASP A 118 -8.97 12.02 -8.50
C ASP A 118 -8.04 12.65 -7.47
N GLY A 119 -7.45 13.79 -7.84
CA GLY A 119 -6.29 14.49 -7.26
C GLY A 119 -6.35 14.93 -5.78
N THR A 120 -6.91 14.11 -4.89
CA THR A 120 -7.04 14.39 -3.45
C THR A 120 -5.80 13.94 -2.66
N ILE A 121 -4.83 13.30 -3.31
CA ILE A 121 -3.59 12.81 -2.68
C ILE A 121 -2.35 13.41 -3.38
N GLN A 122 -2.38 14.72 -3.59
CA GLN A 122 -1.21 15.53 -3.88
C GLN A 122 -1.32 16.84 -3.09
N SER A 123 -0.81 16.87 -1.86
CA SER A 123 -0.55 18.12 -1.13
C SER A 123 0.46 17.91 -0.01
#